data_AF-A0AAX1UB49-F1
#
_entry.id   AF-A0AAX1UB49-F1
#
_cell.length_a   1.000
_cell.length_b   1.000
_cell.length_c   1.000
_cell.angle_alpha   90.00
_cell.angle_beta   90.00
_cell.angle_gamma   90.00
#
_symmetry.space_group_name_H-M   'P 1'
#
loop_
_entity.id
_entity.type
_entity.pdbx_description
1 polymer ?
#
loop_
_entity_poly.entity_id
_entity_poly.type
_entity_poly.pdbx_seq_one_letter_code
_entity_poly.pdbx_strand_id
1 'polypeptide(L)'
;MFQHDKKLMREVKVEKPNPQYAVLMQEQLGGCNGEVKAAMQYLSQSFRANDPVFKDLFLDIGTEELSHMEMVAETINLLNGGDVDYKKVGVGEIETMVTFGLNPALVNSSGNPWTADYVTVTGDLAADLLADIASEQRAKVVYEYLYRQIEDKYVRETIMFLLEREEAHNALFCEALNKISDDGSNKNFGMSEDSRLYFDLSKPGRYFEDPEPEAVKIDRKKKTTKKKK
;
A
#
# COMPACT_ATOMS: atom_id res chain seq x y z
N MET A 1 11.54 10.83 -17.06
CA MET A 1 11.97 12.06 -16.35
C MET A 1 10.85 12.42 -15.40
N PHE A 2 11.13 12.59 -14.11
CA PHE A 2 10.14 13.08 -13.15
C PHE A 2 10.03 14.61 -13.24
N GLN A 3 8.82 15.11 -13.02
CA GLN A 3 8.54 16.53 -12.82
C GLN A 3 7.76 16.67 -11.52
N HIS A 4 8.00 17.77 -10.80
CA HIS A 4 7.30 18.07 -9.54
C HIS A 4 6.51 19.37 -9.72
N ASP A 5 5.22 19.32 -9.38
CA ASP A 5 4.39 20.51 -9.19
C ASP A 5 4.27 20.75 -7.67
N LYS A 6 4.35 22.01 -7.24
CA LYS A 6 4.29 22.38 -5.82
C LYS A 6 2.94 22.10 -5.19
N LYS A 7 1.89 21.91 -6.00
CA LYS A 7 0.55 21.60 -5.51
C LYS A 7 0.49 20.13 -5.14
N LEU A 8 0.11 19.87 -3.90
CA LEU A 8 -0.33 18.54 -3.48
C LEU A 8 -1.46 18.06 -4.38
N MET A 9 -1.49 16.75 -4.63
CA MET A 9 -2.58 16.09 -5.38
C MET A 9 -3.96 16.43 -4.80
N ARG A 10 -4.04 16.53 -3.47
CA ARG A 10 -5.19 17.07 -2.74
C ARG A 10 -4.69 17.88 -1.55
N GLU A 11 -5.38 18.98 -1.25
CA GLU A 11 -5.06 19.81 -0.09
C GLU A 11 -5.20 19.00 1.21
N VAL A 12 -4.17 19.08 2.07
CA VAL A 12 -4.11 18.42 3.38
C VAL A 12 -4.32 19.44 4.48
N LYS A 13 -5.09 19.09 5.51
CA LYS A 13 -5.37 19.93 6.68
C LYS A 13 -5.41 19.08 7.95
N VAL A 14 -5.27 19.75 9.10
CA VAL A 14 -5.47 19.21 10.44
C VAL A 14 -6.26 20.22 11.26
N GLU A 15 -7.05 19.78 12.24
CA GLU A 15 -7.78 20.69 13.14
C GLU A 15 -6.82 21.40 14.09
N LYS A 16 -5.80 20.68 14.56
CA LYS A 16 -4.73 21.19 15.43
C LYS A 16 -3.54 20.22 15.43
N PRO A 17 -2.34 20.69 15.82
CA PRO A 17 -1.21 19.80 16.07
C PRO A 17 -1.55 18.69 17.07
N ASN A 18 -1.12 17.46 16.75
CA ASN A 18 -1.26 16.27 17.58
C ASN A 18 -0.11 15.28 17.26
N PRO A 19 1.01 15.33 18.01
CA PRO A 19 2.17 14.46 17.79
C PRO A 19 1.85 12.96 17.83
N GLN A 20 0.85 12.56 18.63
CA GLN A 20 0.45 11.15 18.72
C GLN A 20 -0.15 10.66 17.40
N TYR A 21 -0.99 11.50 16.77
CA TYR A 21 -1.52 11.19 15.44
C TYR A 21 -0.42 11.23 14.38
N ALA A 22 0.57 12.12 14.52
CA ALA A 22 1.72 12.15 13.62
C ALA A 22 2.48 10.81 13.66
N VAL A 23 2.76 10.28 14.87
CA VAL A 23 3.39 8.97 15.04
C VAL A 23 2.53 7.83 14.47
N LEU A 24 1.22 7.87 14.61
CA LEU A 24 0.35 6.87 13.98
C LEU A 24 0.43 6.94 12.44
N MET A 25 0.38 8.15 11.88
CA MET A 25 0.47 8.36 10.43
C MET A 25 1.83 7.96 9.84
N GLN A 26 2.90 7.92 10.63
CA GLN A 26 4.21 7.40 10.19
C GLN A 26 4.13 5.96 9.65
N GLU A 27 3.16 5.16 10.11
CA GLU A 27 2.98 3.80 9.57
C GLU A 27 2.66 3.82 8.07
N GLN A 28 1.97 4.86 7.58
CA GLN A 28 1.68 5.01 6.16
C GLN A 28 2.75 5.79 5.39
N LEU A 29 3.74 6.38 6.07
CA LEU A 29 4.91 6.92 5.40
C LEU A 29 6.01 5.84 5.28
N GLY A 30 6.63 5.49 6.40
CA GLY A 30 7.80 4.60 6.45
C GLY A 30 7.50 3.17 6.92
N GLY A 31 6.24 2.81 7.16
CA GLY A 31 5.86 1.44 7.49
C GLY A 31 5.92 0.47 6.30
N CYS A 32 5.82 -0.82 6.59
CA CYS A 32 5.99 -1.87 5.58
C CYS A 32 4.82 -1.96 4.57
N ASN A 33 3.70 -1.32 4.86
CA ASN A 33 2.55 -1.20 3.98
C ASN A 33 2.25 0.26 3.62
N GLY A 34 3.21 1.18 3.83
CA GLY A 34 3.05 2.60 3.55
C GLY A 34 3.42 3.01 2.12
N GLU A 35 3.23 4.29 1.83
CA GLU A 35 3.30 4.87 0.48
C GLU A 35 4.69 4.80 -0.14
N VAL A 36 5.75 4.93 0.67
CA VAL A 36 7.13 4.79 0.17
C VAL A 36 7.36 3.38 -0.37
N LYS A 37 6.85 2.37 0.34
CA LYS A 37 6.96 0.98 -0.09
C LYS A 37 6.17 0.75 -1.39
N ALA A 38 4.95 1.29 -1.50
CA ALA A 38 4.12 1.16 -2.69
C ALA A 38 4.80 1.80 -3.92
N ALA A 39 5.21 3.08 -3.79
CA ALA A 39 5.93 3.82 -4.83
C ALA A 39 7.18 3.08 -5.30
N MET A 40 8.05 2.66 -4.37
CA MET A 40 9.30 2.00 -4.72
C MET A 40 9.07 0.62 -5.36
N GLN A 41 8.06 -0.11 -4.91
CA GLN A 41 7.74 -1.41 -5.48
C GLN A 41 7.29 -1.31 -6.94
N TYR A 42 6.29 -0.47 -7.23
CA TYR A 42 5.71 -0.38 -8.57
C TYR A 42 6.70 0.23 -9.56
N LEU A 43 7.45 1.27 -9.16
CA LEU A 43 8.53 1.82 -9.98
C LEU A 43 9.62 0.78 -10.26
N SER A 44 10.00 -0.04 -9.28
CA SER A 44 11.01 -1.08 -9.45
C SER A 44 10.57 -2.16 -10.45
N GLN A 45 9.34 -2.67 -10.29
CA GLN A 45 8.76 -3.67 -11.21
C GLN A 45 8.67 -3.15 -12.65
N SER A 46 8.38 -1.85 -12.83
CA SER A 46 8.27 -1.22 -14.16
C SER A 46 9.56 -1.33 -15.01
N PHE A 47 10.74 -1.45 -14.39
CA PHE A 47 12.00 -1.49 -15.12
C PHE A 47 12.17 -2.77 -15.94
N ARG A 48 11.55 -3.88 -15.53
CA ARG A 48 11.63 -5.17 -16.22
C ARG A 48 10.33 -5.59 -16.91
N ALA A 49 9.24 -4.84 -16.71
CA ALA A 49 8.01 -5.00 -17.47
C ALA A 49 8.27 -4.74 -18.98
N ASN A 50 8.31 -5.82 -19.77
CA ASN A 50 8.56 -5.74 -21.21
C ASN A 50 7.30 -5.38 -22.01
N ASP A 51 6.13 -5.81 -21.53
CA ASP A 51 4.86 -5.43 -22.13
C ASP A 51 4.56 -3.96 -21.76
N PRO A 52 4.40 -3.07 -22.77
CA PRO A 52 4.21 -1.65 -22.53
C PRO A 52 2.94 -1.34 -21.74
N VAL A 53 1.89 -2.17 -21.81
CA VAL A 53 0.62 -1.93 -21.10
C VAL A 53 0.82 -2.06 -19.59
N PHE A 54 1.53 -3.08 -19.14
CA PHE A 54 1.78 -3.29 -17.71
C PHE A 54 2.86 -2.35 -17.18
N LYS A 55 3.86 -2.05 -18.02
CA LYS A 55 4.87 -1.05 -17.69
C LYS A 55 4.25 0.32 -17.43
N ASP A 56 3.33 0.74 -18.30
CA ASP A 56 2.58 1.99 -18.17
C ASP A 56 1.80 2.03 -16.85
N LEU A 57 1.04 0.96 -16.55
CA LEU A 57 0.30 0.85 -15.29
C LEU A 57 1.19 0.98 -14.05
N PHE A 58 2.33 0.29 -14.01
CA PHE A 58 3.26 0.36 -12.88
C PHE A 58 3.89 1.75 -12.71
N LEU A 59 4.23 2.41 -13.83
CA LEU A 59 4.77 3.77 -13.80
C LEU A 59 3.72 4.78 -13.34
N ASP A 60 2.48 4.66 -13.81
CA ASP A 60 1.38 5.54 -13.45
C ASP A 60 1.07 5.43 -11.95
N ILE A 61 0.79 4.22 -11.47
CA ILE A 61 0.47 4.02 -10.05
C ILE A 61 1.68 4.35 -9.18
N GLY A 62 2.88 3.86 -9.51
CA GLY A 62 4.09 4.17 -8.74
C GLY A 62 4.41 5.67 -8.65
N THR A 63 4.03 6.46 -9.67
CA THR A 63 4.16 7.93 -9.64
C THR A 63 3.06 8.57 -8.81
N GLU A 64 1.84 8.03 -8.84
CA GLU A 64 0.75 8.44 -7.96
C GLU A 64 1.09 8.21 -6.48
N GLU A 65 1.70 7.08 -6.12
CA GLU A 65 2.12 6.81 -4.74
C GLU A 65 3.19 7.77 -4.22
N LEU A 66 4.01 8.37 -5.10
CA LEU A 66 4.91 9.46 -4.69
C LEU A 66 4.12 10.71 -4.25
N SER A 67 2.94 10.95 -4.85
CA SER A 67 2.05 12.04 -4.44
C SER A 67 1.33 11.70 -3.13
N HIS A 68 0.95 10.44 -2.93
CA HIS A 68 0.38 9.98 -1.66
C HIS A 68 1.40 10.09 -0.51
N MET A 69 2.63 9.67 -0.75
CA MET A 69 3.76 9.87 0.17
C MET A 69 3.90 11.34 0.58
N GLU A 70 3.83 12.27 -0.38
CA GLU A 70 3.90 13.71 -0.11
C GLU A 70 2.72 14.19 0.74
N MET A 71 1.50 13.72 0.45
CA MET A 71 0.30 14.05 1.25
C MET A 71 0.38 13.51 2.68
N VAL A 72 0.86 12.28 2.88
CA VAL A 72 1.06 11.69 4.21
C VAL A 72 2.14 12.45 4.97
N ALA A 73 3.27 12.75 4.31
CA ALA A 73 4.35 13.52 4.91
C ALA A 73 3.87 14.92 5.34
N GLU A 74 3.10 15.62 4.51
CA GLU A 74 2.55 16.93 4.90
C GLU A 74 1.52 16.81 6.04
N THR A 75 0.73 15.73 6.07
CA THR A 75 -0.17 15.46 7.21
C THR A 75 0.62 15.33 8.51
N ILE A 76 1.70 14.54 8.50
CA ILE A 76 2.60 14.35 9.65
C ILE A 76 3.25 15.68 10.07
N ASN A 77 3.72 16.46 9.10
CA ASN A 77 4.32 17.78 9.33
C ASN A 77 3.36 18.72 10.07
N LEU A 78 2.12 18.85 9.59
CA LEU A 78 1.09 19.67 10.22
C LEU A 78 0.71 19.16 11.63
N LEU A 79 0.68 17.85 11.83
CA LEU A 79 0.40 17.24 13.13
C LEU A 79 1.53 17.44 14.14
N ASN A 80 2.79 17.49 13.70
CA ASN A 80 3.94 17.71 14.59
C ASN A 80 3.97 19.12 15.21
N GLY A 81 3.40 20.12 14.54
CA GLY A 81 3.36 21.50 15.05
C GLY A 81 4.68 22.25 14.83
N GLY A 82 5.00 23.21 15.72
CA GLY A 82 6.02 24.24 15.45
C GLY A 82 7.30 24.22 16.29
N ASP A 83 7.25 23.73 17.54
CA ASP A 83 8.40 23.78 18.46
C ASP A 83 8.75 22.40 18.99
N VAL A 84 10.04 22.05 18.97
CA VAL A 84 10.54 20.86 19.65
C VAL A 84 10.41 21.04 21.17
N ASP A 85 9.66 20.15 21.82
CA ASP A 85 9.47 20.19 23.26
C ASP A 85 9.12 18.79 23.79
N TYR A 86 10.14 18.09 24.29
CA TYR A 86 9.97 16.73 24.83
C TYR A 86 8.99 16.68 26.02
N LYS A 87 8.70 17.81 26.68
CA LYS A 87 7.77 17.85 27.82
C LYS A 87 6.30 17.81 27.38
N LYS A 88 6.02 18.05 26.09
CA LYS A 88 4.66 18.04 25.51
C LYS A 88 4.27 16.68 24.92
N VAL A 89 5.16 15.70 24.97
CA VAL A 89 5.01 14.41 24.29
C VAL A 89 5.22 13.22 25.22
N GLY A 90 4.67 12.08 24.83
CA GLY A 90 4.78 10.81 25.55
C GLY A 90 5.98 9.94 25.13
N VAL A 91 6.07 8.76 25.74
CA VAL A 91 6.99 7.70 25.30
C VAL A 91 6.59 7.26 23.89
N GLY A 92 7.58 7.13 22.99
CA GLY A 92 7.37 6.78 21.59
C GLY A 92 7.35 7.98 20.63
N GLU A 93 7.25 9.20 21.13
CA GLU A 93 7.23 10.44 20.32
C GLU A 93 8.56 11.22 20.42
N ILE A 94 9.48 10.80 21.29
CA ILE A 94 10.71 11.52 21.62
C ILE A 94 11.63 11.69 20.40
N GLU A 95 11.69 10.68 19.52
CA GLU A 95 12.58 10.73 18.36
C GLU A 95 12.22 11.87 17.41
N THR A 96 10.92 12.15 17.23
CA THR A 96 10.41 13.30 16.49
C THR A 96 10.92 14.63 17.06
N MET A 97 11.01 14.74 18.39
CA MET A 97 11.44 15.96 19.08
C MET A 97 12.97 16.17 19.09
N VAL A 98 13.75 15.10 18.95
CA VAL A 98 15.20 15.14 19.18
C VAL A 98 16.00 14.85 17.92
N THR A 99 15.69 13.76 17.23
CA THR A 99 16.43 13.32 16.04
C THR A 99 15.89 13.98 14.78
N PHE A 100 14.57 14.04 14.63
CA PHE A 100 13.94 14.50 13.38
C PHE A 100 13.64 16.00 13.37
N GLY A 101 13.62 16.65 14.54
CA GLY A 101 13.31 18.07 14.64
C GLY A 101 11.95 18.41 14.02
N LEU A 102 10.91 17.62 14.34
CA LEU A 102 9.55 17.70 13.81
C LEU A 102 9.36 17.31 12.33
N ASN A 103 10.42 16.94 11.61
CA ASN A 103 10.27 16.50 10.23
C ASN A 103 9.59 15.12 10.14
N PRO A 104 8.74 14.88 9.12
CA PRO A 104 8.34 13.54 8.74
C PRO A 104 9.59 12.72 8.41
N ALA A 105 9.75 11.58 9.08
CA ALA A 105 10.89 10.69 8.91
C ALA A 105 10.46 9.40 8.23
N LEU A 106 11.36 8.78 7.45
CA LEU A 106 11.11 7.50 6.79
C LEU A 106 11.25 6.34 7.79
N VAL A 107 10.37 6.33 8.78
CA VAL A 107 10.26 5.33 9.84
C VAL A 107 8.81 4.89 9.98
N ASN A 108 8.58 3.71 10.55
CA ASN A 108 7.23 3.27 10.93
C ASN A 108 6.77 3.93 12.26
N SER A 109 5.55 3.61 12.71
CA SER A 109 4.99 4.17 13.96
C SER A 109 5.74 3.80 15.24
N SER A 110 6.68 2.85 15.16
CA SER A 110 7.55 2.43 16.27
C SER A 110 8.98 2.98 16.15
N GLY A 111 9.28 3.82 15.15
CA GLY A 111 10.61 4.40 14.91
C GLY A 111 11.58 3.49 14.15
N ASN A 112 11.12 2.34 13.63
CA ASN A 112 11.99 1.49 12.81
C ASN A 112 12.21 2.14 11.44
N PRO A 113 13.46 2.30 10.97
CA PRO A 113 13.74 2.82 9.64
C PRO A 113 13.08 1.98 8.55
N TRP A 114 12.53 2.67 7.55
CA TRP A 114 12.09 2.02 6.32
C TRP A 114 13.26 1.26 5.67
N THR A 115 13.00 0.05 5.19
CA THR A 115 14.00 -0.80 4.52
C THR A 115 13.49 -1.26 3.16
N ALA A 116 14.42 -1.37 2.21
CA ALA A 116 14.14 -1.94 0.90
C ALA A 116 13.69 -3.42 0.98
N ASP A 117 13.90 -4.10 2.11
CA ASP A 117 13.38 -5.46 2.34
C ASP A 117 11.85 -5.54 2.27
N TYR A 118 11.14 -4.42 2.39
CA TYR A 118 9.68 -4.38 2.22
C TYR A 118 9.24 -4.45 0.74
N VAL A 119 10.13 -4.16 -0.19
CA VAL A 119 9.83 -4.15 -1.63
C VAL A 119 9.85 -5.57 -2.17
N THR A 120 8.73 -6.00 -2.77
CA THR A 120 8.61 -7.29 -3.44
C THR A 120 8.69 -7.10 -4.95
N VAL A 121 9.76 -7.60 -5.56
CA VAL A 121 9.97 -7.58 -7.01
C VAL A 121 10.66 -8.86 -7.44
N THR A 122 10.11 -9.52 -8.45
CA THR A 122 10.61 -10.81 -8.93
C THR A 122 10.90 -10.80 -10.43
N GLY A 123 10.30 -9.87 -11.18
CA GLY A 123 10.36 -9.84 -12.63
C GLY A 123 9.42 -10.85 -13.29
N ASP A 124 8.63 -11.58 -12.50
CA ASP A 124 7.53 -12.42 -12.95
C ASP A 124 6.23 -11.62 -12.83
N LEU A 125 5.61 -11.29 -13.98
CA LEU A 125 4.47 -10.36 -14.02
C LEU A 125 3.28 -10.86 -13.20
N ALA A 126 3.00 -12.17 -13.22
CA ALA A 126 1.90 -12.75 -12.45
C ALA A 126 2.15 -12.66 -10.94
N ALA A 127 3.36 -13.02 -10.49
CA ALA A 127 3.73 -12.95 -9.09
C ALA A 127 3.78 -11.50 -8.57
N ASP A 128 4.34 -10.59 -9.36
CA ASP A 128 4.44 -9.16 -9.01
C ASP A 128 3.04 -8.52 -8.89
N LEU A 129 2.13 -8.75 -9.84
CA LEU A 129 0.74 -8.27 -9.74
C LEU A 129 -0.01 -8.83 -8.52
N LEU A 130 0.21 -10.10 -8.17
CA LEU A 130 -0.37 -10.69 -6.95
C LEU A 130 0.20 -10.04 -5.69
N ALA A 131 1.50 -9.73 -5.68
CA ALA A 131 2.14 -9.01 -4.58
C ALA A 131 1.58 -7.58 -4.45
N ASP A 132 1.30 -6.90 -5.56
CA ASP A 132 0.71 -5.56 -5.58
C ASP A 132 -0.72 -5.58 -5.04
N ILE A 133 -1.56 -6.50 -5.50
CA ILE A 133 -2.93 -6.70 -4.98
C ILE A 133 -2.91 -6.92 -3.46
N ALA A 134 -1.98 -7.74 -2.97
CA ALA A 134 -1.82 -7.97 -1.54
C ALA A 134 -1.31 -6.74 -0.79
N SER A 135 -0.48 -5.91 -1.43
CA SER A 135 0.07 -4.68 -0.87
C SER A 135 -1.02 -3.64 -0.68
N GLU A 136 -1.83 -3.39 -1.72
CA GLU A 136 -2.98 -2.48 -1.67
C GLU A 136 -3.99 -2.89 -0.59
N GLN A 137 -4.29 -4.20 -0.48
CA GLN A 137 -5.18 -4.71 0.56
C GLN A 137 -4.65 -4.44 1.97
N ARG A 138 -3.33 -4.59 2.19
CA ARG A 138 -2.72 -4.34 3.50
C ARG A 138 -2.63 -2.84 3.81
N ALA A 139 -2.24 -2.01 2.85
CA ALA A 139 -2.23 -0.56 2.98
C ALA A 139 -3.62 -0.03 3.35
N LYS A 140 -4.66 -0.49 2.64
CA LYS A 140 -6.06 -0.20 2.94
C LYS A 140 -6.43 -0.57 4.38
N VAL A 141 -6.07 -1.77 4.85
CA VAL A 141 -6.37 -2.21 6.23
C VAL A 141 -5.70 -1.30 7.26
N VAL A 142 -4.46 -0.87 7.03
CA VAL A 142 -3.77 0.09 7.90
C VAL A 142 -4.50 1.43 7.91
N TYR A 143 -4.92 1.94 6.74
CA TYR A 143 -5.75 3.15 6.68
C TYR A 143 -7.09 3.00 7.42
N GLU A 144 -7.76 1.86 7.33
CA GLU A 144 -8.98 1.61 8.09
C GLU A 144 -8.75 1.63 9.61
N TYR A 145 -7.61 1.13 10.08
CA TYR A 145 -7.24 1.20 11.50
C TYR A 145 -6.98 2.64 11.93
N LEU A 146 -6.18 3.38 11.17
CA LEU A 146 -5.90 4.79 11.41
C LEU A 146 -7.18 5.61 11.45
N TYR A 147 -8.09 5.41 10.49
CA TYR A 147 -9.38 6.10 10.44
C TYR A 147 -10.22 5.91 11.72
N ARG A 148 -10.22 4.69 12.27
CA ARG A 148 -10.95 4.35 13.51
C ARG A 148 -10.33 4.98 14.75
N GLN A 149 -9.02 5.20 14.76
CA GLN A 149 -8.27 5.69 15.92
C GLN A 149 -8.06 7.21 15.92
N ILE A 150 -7.97 7.83 14.75
CA ILE A 150 -7.78 9.27 14.61
C ILE A 150 -9.15 9.94 14.51
N GLU A 151 -9.43 10.89 15.40
CA GLU A 151 -10.69 11.63 15.41
C GLU A 151 -10.64 12.99 14.69
N ASP A 152 -9.45 13.44 14.29
CA ASP A 152 -9.28 14.71 13.56
C ASP A 152 -10.02 14.63 12.21
N LYS A 153 -10.95 15.57 12.00
CA LYS A 153 -11.83 15.58 10.83
C LYS A 153 -11.03 15.63 9.52
N TYR A 154 -10.03 16.49 9.43
CA TYR A 154 -9.33 16.73 8.17
C TYR A 154 -8.26 15.65 7.89
N VAL A 155 -7.67 15.09 8.95
CA VAL A 155 -6.84 13.88 8.80
C VAL A 155 -7.69 12.71 8.29
N ARG A 156 -8.90 12.54 8.83
CA ARG A 156 -9.85 11.53 8.32
C ARG A 156 -10.23 11.75 6.87
N GLU A 157 -10.44 12.99 6.42
CA GLU A 157 -10.69 13.29 5.01
C GLU A 157 -9.51 12.89 4.11
N THR A 158 -8.28 13.09 4.58
CA THR A 158 -7.05 12.68 3.88
C THR A 158 -6.94 11.15 3.82
N ILE A 159 -7.13 10.47 4.96
CA ILE A 159 -7.14 9.00 5.04
C ILE A 159 -8.20 8.39 4.12
N MET A 160 -9.40 8.96 4.09
CA MET A 160 -10.48 8.46 3.23
C MET A 160 -10.14 8.57 1.74
N PHE A 161 -9.51 9.68 1.34
CA PHE A 161 -9.05 9.82 -0.03
C PHE A 161 -8.03 8.74 -0.40
N LEU A 162 -7.00 8.57 0.43
CA LEU A 162 -5.94 7.59 0.21
C LEU A 162 -6.53 6.17 0.17
N LEU A 163 -7.39 5.81 1.12
CA LEU A 163 -8.11 4.53 1.15
C LEU A 163 -8.92 4.27 -0.12
N GLU A 164 -9.63 5.30 -0.65
CA GLU A 164 -10.36 5.19 -1.91
C GLU A 164 -9.43 4.99 -3.13
N ARG A 165 -8.20 5.50 -3.06
CA ARG A 165 -7.17 5.24 -4.09
C ARG A 165 -6.63 3.83 -4.00
N GLU A 166 -6.42 3.27 -2.81
CA GLU A 166 -6.00 1.86 -2.66
C GLU A 166 -7.02 0.89 -3.26
N GLU A 167 -8.32 1.19 -3.08
CA GLU A 167 -9.40 0.44 -3.71
C GLU A 167 -9.35 0.51 -5.24
N ALA A 168 -8.98 1.67 -5.79
CA ALA A 168 -8.83 1.86 -7.23
C ALA A 168 -7.59 1.15 -7.76
N HIS A 169 -6.44 1.24 -7.08
CA HIS A 169 -5.20 0.55 -7.46
C HIS A 169 -5.40 -0.96 -7.41
N ASN A 170 -5.99 -1.47 -6.32
CA ASN A 170 -6.37 -2.87 -6.21
C ASN A 170 -7.26 -3.31 -7.37
N ALA A 171 -8.20 -2.46 -7.80
CA ALA A 171 -9.04 -2.73 -8.95
C ALA A 171 -8.29 -2.82 -10.27
N LEU A 172 -7.37 -1.90 -10.52
CA LEU A 172 -6.54 -1.88 -11.71
C LEU A 172 -5.60 -3.10 -11.75
N PHE A 173 -4.94 -3.44 -10.63
CA PHE A 173 -4.07 -4.62 -10.57
C PHE A 173 -4.84 -5.93 -10.74
N CYS A 174 -6.04 -6.05 -10.17
CA CYS A 174 -6.89 -7.22 -10.45
C CYS A 174 -7.33 -7.30 -11.92
N GLU A 175 -7.63 -6.16 -12.56
CA GLU A 175 -7.93 -6.14 -13.99
C GLU A 175 -6.71 -6.57 -14.81
N ALA A 176 -5.52 -6.06 -14.48
CA ALA A 176 -4.26 -6.44 -15.10
C ALA A 176 -3.97 -7.94 -14.94
N LEU A 177 -4.14 -8.49 -13.74
CA LEU A 177 -4.00 -9.92 -13.47
C LEU A 177 -4.98 -10.76 -14.29
N ASN A 178 -6.19 -10.27 -14.56
CA ASN A 178 -7.14 -11.01 -15.41
C ASN A 178 -6.80 -10.92 -16.91
N LYS A 179 -5.94 -9.97 -17.32
CA LYS A 179 -5.49 -9.82 -18.72
C LYS A 179 -4.29 -10.69 -19.05
N ILE A 180 -3.50 -11.12 -18.06
CA ILE A 180 -2.40 -12.04 -18.33
C ILE A 180 -2.99 -13.43 -18.62
N SER A 181 -2.54 -14.04 -19.71
CA SER A 181 -2.86 -15.42 -20.03
C SER A 181 -1.56 -16.15 -20.36
N ASP A 182 -1.29 -17.23 -19.65
CA ASP A 182 -0.13 -18.09 -19.91
C ASP A 182 1.20 -17.30 -19.92
N ASP A 183 1.49 -16.56 -18.84
CA ASP A 183 2.73 -15.81 -18.65
C ASP A 183 3.39 -16.11 -17.30
N GLY A 184 4.72 -16.07 -17.25
CA GLY A 184 5.48 -16.25 -16.02
C GLY A 184 5.07 -17.50 -15.22
N SER A 185 4.83 -17.29 -13.92
CA SER A 185 4.44 -18.31 -12.95
C SER A 185 3.03 -18.87 -13.14
N ASN A 186 2.20 -18.28 -14.01
CA ASN A 186 0.94 -18.91 -14.44
C ASN A 186 1.17 -20.08 -15.42
N LYS A 187 2.38 -20.24 -15.96
CA LYS A 187 2.74 -21.41 -16.78
C LYS A 187 2.98 -22.61 -15.90
N ASN A 188 2.42 -23.75 -16.29
CA ASN A 188 2.67 -25.01 -15.62
C ASN A 188 4.13 -25.46 -15.85
N PHE A 189 4.94 -25.52 -14.79
CA PHE A 189 6.33 -25.99 -14.83
C PHE A 189 6.47 -27.52 -14.62
N GLY A 190 5.35 -28.22 -14.48
CA GLY A 190 5.25 -29.64 -14.16
C GLY A 190 4.47 -29.85 -12.87
N MET A 191 3.29 -30.48 -12.96
CA MET A 191 2.45 -30.84 -11.80
C MET A 191 2.42 -32.35 -11.62
N SER A 192 2.75 -32.83 -10.41
CA SER A 192 2.59 -34.23 -10.00
C SER A 192 1.24 -34.45 -9.29
N GLU A 193 1.00 -35.67 -8.80
CA GLU A 193 -0.13 -35.94 -7.89
C GLU A 193 -0.01 -35.14 -6.58
N ASP A 194 1.20 -34.80 -6.15
CA ASP A 194 1.44 -34.10 -4.89
C ASP A 194 0.84 -32.69 -4.85
N SER A 195 0.72 -32.02 -6.00
CA SER A 195 0.08 -30.69 -6.07
C SER A 195 -1.43 -30.75 -5.83
N ARG A 196 -2.01 -31.95 -5.73
CA ARG A 196 -3.43 -32.20 -5.52
C ARG A 196 -3.72 -32.80 -4.13
N LEU A 197 -2.80 -32.69 -3.18
CA LEU A 197 -2.97 -33.22 -1.83
C LEU A 197 -3.14 -32.09 -0.80
N TYR A 198 -4.19 -32.17 0.03
CA TYR A 198 -4.33 -31.37 1.25
C TYR A 198 -3.98 -32.23 2.48
N PHE A 199 -2.86 -31.90 3.14
CA PHE A 199 -2.41 -32.59 4.35
C PHE A 199 -3.09 -32.01 5.61
N ASP A 200 -4.02 -32.76 6.20
CA ASP A 200 -4.72 -32.38 7.44
C ASP A 200 -3.84 -32.63 8.69
N LEU A 201 -2.85 -31.77 8.90
CA LEU A 201 -1.81 -31.94 9.92
C LEU A 201 -2.17 -31.41 11.32
N SER A 202 -3.25 -30.65 11.48
CA SER A 202 -3.69 -30.07 12.75
C SER A 202 -5.15 -30.39 13.02
N LYS A 203 -5.47 -30.89 14.22
CA LYS A 203 -6.81 -31.45 14.54
C LYS A 203 -7.52 -30.71 15.68
N PRO A 204 -8.86 -30.55 15.61
CA PRO A 204 -9.75 -30.97 14.52
C PRO A 204 -9.54 -30.12 13.25
N GLY A 205 -9.71 -30.73 12.08
CA GLY A 205 -9.35 -30.12 10.80
C GLY A 205 -10.24 -30.57 9.64
N ARG A 206 -9.71 -30.44 8.41
CA ARG A 206 -10.34 -30.71 7.11
C ARG A 206 -11.65 -29.95 6.82
N TYR A 207 -11.53 -28.63 6.67
CA TYR A 207 -12.62 -27.73 6.23
C TYR A 207 -12.60 -27.44 4.72
N PHE A 208 -11.57 -27.89 4.01
CA PHE A 208 -11.39 -27.70 2.58
C PHE A 208 -11.07 -29.04 1.91
N GLU A 209 -11.43 -29.16 0.63
CA GLU A 209 -11.14 -30.32 -0.20
C GLU A 209 -9.70 -30.30 -0.71
N ASP A 210 -9.26 -31.44 -1.25
CA ASP A 210 -7.99 -31.55 -1.94
C ASP A 210 -7.95 -30.56 -3.14
N PRO A 211 -6.81 -29.88 -3.37
CA PRO A 211 -6.75 -28.78 -4.32
C PRO A 211 -6.69 -29.24 -5.78
N GLU A 212 -7.21 -28.40 -6.67
CA GLU A 212 -6.98 -28.46 -8.12
C GLU A 212 -6.27 -27.18 -8.55
N PRO A 213 -4.92 -27.18 -8.66
CA PRO A 213 -4.19 -25.95 -8.93
C PRO A 213 -4.43 -25.44 -10.35
N GLU A 214 -4.90 -24.19 -10.43
CA GLU A 214 -5.11 -23.44 -11.67
C GLU A 214 -4.45 -22.06 -11.56
N ALA A 215 -4.20 -21.42 -12.71
CA ALA A 215 -3.76 -20.04 -12.74
C ALA A 215 -4.81 -19.12 -12.08
N VAL A 216 -4.36 -18.17 -11.25
CA VAL A 216 -5.25 -17.31 -10.48
C VAL A 216 -6.06 -16.41 -11.40
N LYS A 217 -7.38 -16.37 -11.19
CA LYS A 217 -8.31 -15.44 -11.84
C LYS A 217 -9.19 -14.78 -10.78
N ILE A 218 -9.43 -13.49 -10.90
CA ILE A 218 -10.25 -12.73 -9.96
C ILE A 218 -11.59 -12.42 -10.60
N ASP A 219 -12.62 -13.19 -10.24
CA ASP A 219 -13.99 -12.93 -10.70
C ASP A 219 -14.58 -11.71 -9.99
N ARG A 220 -14.48 -10.55 -10.64
CA ARG A 220 -15.21 -9.35 -10.24
C ARG A 220 -16.54 -9.33 -10.97
N LYS A 221 -17.64 -9.61 -10.26
CA LYS A 221 -19.00 -9.45 -10.78
C LYS A 221 -19.12 -8.10 -11.49
N LYS A 222 -19.32 -8.11 -12.82
CA LYS A 222 -19.56 -6.90 -13.61
C LYS A 222 -20.72 -6.14 -12.99
N LYS A 223 -20.48 -4.91 -12.48
CA LYS A 223 -21.57 -3.99 -12.14
C LYS A 223 -22.40 -3.81 -13.42
N THR A 224 -23.62 -4.35 -13.42
CA THR A 224 -24.59 -4.08 -14.46
C THR A 224 -24.84 -2.58 -14.46
N THR A 225 -24.26 -1.86 -15.42
CA THR A 225 -24.57 -0.46 -15.66
C THR A 225 -26.04 -0.38 -16.07
N LYS A 226 -26.94 -0.20 -15.09
CA LYS A 226 -28.26 0.35 -15.36
C LYS A 226 -28.04 1.75 -15.90
N LYS A 227 -28.05 1.89 -17.23
CA LYS A 227 -28.22 3.17 -17.91
C LYS A 227 -29.47 3.82 -17.30
N LYS A 228 -29.29 4.84 -16.46
CA LYS A 228 -30.37 5.76 -16.13
C LYS A 228 -30.71 6.49 -17.43
N LYS A 229 -31.91 6.24 -17.94
CA LYS A 229 -32.55 7.04 -18.99
C LYS A 229 -32.89 8.41 -18.44
#